data_AF-A0A960QXD6-F1
#
_entry.id   AF-A0A960QXD6-F1
#
_cell.length_a   1.000
_cell.length_b   1.000
_cell.length_c   1.000
_cell.angle_alpha   90.00
_cell.angle_beta   90.00
_cell.angle_gamma   90.00
#
_symmetry.space_group_name_H-M   'P 1'
#
loop_
_entity.id
_entity.type
_entity.pdbx_description
1 polymer ?
#
loop_
_entity_poly.entity_id
_entity_poly.type
_entity_poly.pdbx_seq_one_letter_code
_entity_poly.pdbx_strand_id
1 'polypeptide(L)'
;MIRRATLELTGLPPLPADFSAFLEDPSPDREAFAKVVDRLLDSPSFGERWGRHWLDVARYGESSGYSRNMLYPYAWRYRNWVIDAFNRDLPYDQFVRQQLAGDLLPAATAEDRDRQTVATGFLTVGPKTLDEANVTLFHLNVADDMIDATCRAFLALTANCARCHDHKYDPYPTRDYYSLAGIFQSTRHLAGTETNTRSEHGAGYPLGPDGELRLRQIAELSKKADEAQTAYLEIVKQRNAIREPLEKQGIDWKKNPTPELTAAEAEVQRHQTLVKAAREAIPAPPEFAMAVLDAEPMSEETWKAAVDANEKDRKVPLPSRIANSPIYEKGLPDQPLDPVPRGVPGMFAAQLDSPRVPGQTSGRLELADWLTDSRNPLTARVYVNRVWHHLFGAGLVRTVDNFGLLGEAPSHPELLDDLALRFMSDEMRWSTKALIRTIMLSRDWRLDSVADPTCHTIDPDNRWHWRFAPQPLEAESLRDSLLFVAGKLDLTPLEGSQVAEISKQQEKALQREIGRRDYYLKDAAADVAYRSVYLPVARSAVFDVMTLFDMPDPNLVSGARSP
;
A
#
# COMPACT_ATOMS: atom_id res chain seq x y z
N MET A 1 22.51 14.04 -22.63
CA MET A 1 22.70 12.79 -21.85
C MET A 1 22.63 13.01 -20.34
N ILE A 2 23.53 13.77 -19.70
CA ILE A 2 23.55 13.95 -18.22
C ILE A 2 22.21 14.43 -17.64
N ARG A 3 21.63 15.50 -18.21
CA ARG A 3 20.29 15.99 -17.81
C ARG A 3 19.23 14.90 -17.82
N ARG A 4 19.24 14.05 -18.84
CA ARG A 4 18.29 12.94 -18.99
C ARG A 4 18.51 11.90 -17.90
N ALA A 5 19.74 11.44 -17.70
CA ALA A 5 20.09 10.47 -16.66
C ALA A 5 19.67 10.95 -15.27
N THR A 6 19.96 12.22 -14.93
CA THR A 6 19.61 12.77 -13.61
C THR A 6 18.10 12.84 -13.40
N LEU A 7 17.34 13.32 -14.40
CA LEU A 7 15.88 13.39 -14.31
C LEU A 7 15.24 11.99 -14.24
N GLU A 8 15.68 11.04 -15.06
CA GLU A 8 15.16 9.67 -15.05
C GLU A 8 15.45 8.96 -13.73
N LEU A 9 16.66 9.10 -13.18
CA LEU A 9 17.06 8.40 -11.96
C LEU A 9 16.63 9.08 -10.67
N THR A 10 16.51 10.41 -10.64
CA THR A 10 16.25 11.14 -9.38
C THR A 10 15.00 12.00 -9.39
N GLY A 11 14.42 12.27 -10.56
CA GLY A 11 13.32 13.24 -10.73
C GLY A 11 13.75 14.71 -10.59
N LEU A 12 15.05 14.97 -10.44
CA LEU A 12 15.61 16.31 -10.24
C LEU A 12 16.55 16.69 -11.39
N PRO A 13 16.72 17.99 -11.71
CA PRO A 13 17.67 18.41 -12.71
C PRO A 13 19.10 18.32 -12.15
N PRO A 14 20.12 18.12 -13.01
CA PRO A 14 21.52 18.15 -12.60
C PRO A 14 21.94 19.56 -12.13
N LEU A 15 22.88 19.60 -11.20
CA LEU A 15 23.57 20.82 -10.79
C LEU A 15 24.64 21.18 -11.83
N PRO A 16 25.02 22.48 -11.96
CA PRO A 16 26.13 22.89 -12.83
C PRO A 16 27.43 22.11 -12.58
N ALA A 17 27.73 21.80 -11.32
CA ALA A 17 28.89 21.02 -10.92
C ALA A 17 28.89 19.59 -11.47
N ASP A 18 27.71 18.98 -11.69
CA ASP A 18 27.61 17.64 -12.28
C ASP A 18 28.09 17.63 -13.73
N PHE A 19 27.86 18.71 -14.48
CA PHE A 19 28.33 18.83 -15.86
C PHE A 19 29.84 19.04 -15.90
N SER A 20 30.39 19.92 -15.07
CA SER A 20 31.83 20.14 -14.98
C SER A 20 32.55 18.85 -14.62
N ALA A 21 32.07 18.12 -13.60
CA ALA A 21 32.66 16.85 -13.18
C ALA A 21 32.67 15.80 -14.31
N PHE A 22 31.63 15.74 -15.13
CA PHE A 22 31.57 14.81 -16.26
C PHE A 22 32.49 15.22 -17.42
N LEU A 23 32.56 16.51 -17.75
CA LEU A 23 33.39 17.01 -18.86
C LEU A 23 34.89 17.00 -18.54
N GLU A 24 35.25 17.08 -17.26
CA GLU A 24 36.63 17.07 -16.79
C GLU A 24 37.14 15.66 -16.43
N ASP A 25 36.30 14.63 -16.50
CA ASP A 25 36.71 13.24 -16.22
C ASP A 25 37.67 12.73 -17.32
N PRO A 26 38.90 12.29 -16.98
CA PRO A 26 39.86 11.81 -17.97
C PRO A 26 39.58 10.38 -18.47
N SER A 27 38.62 9.66 -17.88
CA SER A 27 38.21 8.33 -18.32
C SER A 27 37.54 8.36 -19.71
N PRO A 28 37.55 7.24 -20.46
CA PRO A 28 36.73 7.12 -21.67
C PRO A 28 35.26 7.44 -21.40
N ASP A 29 34.56 8.06 -22.35
CA ASP A 29 33.17 8.54 -22.20
C ASP A 29 32.21 7.52 -21.57
N ARG A 30 32.35 6.24 -21.93
CA ARG A 30 31.52 5.15 -21.39
C ARG A 30 31.75 4.94 -19.89
N GLU A 31 33.00 5.00 -19.46
CA GLU A 31 33.38 4.85 -18.05
C GLU A 31 33.01 6.10 -17.24
N ALA A 32 33.27 7.30 -17.79
CA ALA A 32 32.83 8.55 -17.18
C ALA A 32 31.31 8.56 -16.98
N PHE A 33 30.55 8.09 -17.97
CA PHE A 33 29.09 8.01 -17.85
C PHE A 33 28.64 6.93 -16.86
N ALA A 34 29.34 5.80 -16.78
CA ALA A 34 29.07 4.78 -15.77
C ALA A 34 29.22 5.33 -14.34
N LYS A 35 30.26 6.13 -14.06
CA LYS A 35 30.40 6.80 -12.76
C LYS A 35 29.23 7.73 -12.45
N VAL A 36 28.68 8.42 -13.45
CA VAL A 36 27.49 9.26 -13.29
C VAL A 36 26.27 8.41 -12.94
N VAL A 37 26.02 7.32 -13.67
CA VAL A 37 24.90 6.41 -13.40
C VAL A 37 25.02 5.81 -12.00
N ASP A 38 26.21 5.32 -11.64
CA ASP A 38 26.46 4.69 -10.32
C ASP A 38 26.18 5.67 -9.18
N ARG A 39 26.68 6.90 -9.27
CA ARG A 39 26.40 7.95 -8.28
C ARG A 39 24.90 8.27 -8.17
N LEU A 40 24.17 8.29 -9.28
CA LEU A 40 22.74 8.60 -9.29
C LEU A 40 21.92 7.44 -8.70
N LEU A 41 22.30 6.19 -8.98
CA LEU A 41 21.68 5.00 -8.39
C LEU A 41 21.93 4.89 -6.87
N ASP A 42 23.06 5.40 -6.39
CA ASP A 42 23.41 5.45 -4.96
C ASP A 42 22.75 6.62 -4.20
N SER A 43 22.11 7.56 -4.90
CA SER A 43 21.44 8.70 -4.29
C SER A 43 20.13 8.29 -3.58
N PRO A 44 19.80 8.84 -2.40
CA PRO A 44 18.49 8.63 -1.78
C PRO A 44 17.30 9.03 -2.67
N SER A 45 17.52 9.99 -3.57
CA SER A 45 16.51 10.43 -4.54
C SER A 45 16.19 9.40 -5.62
N PHE A 46 17.02 8.37 -5.77
CA PHE A 46 16.71 7.22 -6.61
C PHE A 46 15.46 6.50 -6.10
N GLY A 47 15.43 6.11 -4.83
CA GLY A 47 14.28 5.44 -4.23
C GLY A 47 13.03 6.30 -4.21
N GLU A 48 13.16 7.62 -4.06
CA GLU A 48 12.02 8.55 -4.16
C GLU A 48 11.42 8.55 -5.56
N ARG A 49 12.28 8.56 -6.61
CA ARG A 49 11.86 8.56 -8.01
C ARG A 49 11.29 7.21 -8.45
N TRP A 50 12.05 6.14 -8.25
CA TRP A 50 11.67 4.79 -8.69
C TRP A 50 10.60 4.15 -7.81
N GLY A 51 10.59 4.48 -6.51
CA GLY A 51 9.49 4.13 -5.63
C GLY A 51 8.19 4.80 -6.06
N ARG A 52 8.20 6.04 -6.56
CA ARG A 52 7.01 6.70 -7.08
C ARG A 52 6.38 5.95 -8.25
N HIS A 53 7.18 5.40 -9.17
CA HIS A 53 6.68 4.54 -10.26
C HIS A 53 5.99 3.29 -9.71
N TRP A 54 6.58 2.65 -8.71
CA TRP A 54 5.95 1.48 -8.07
C TRP A 54 4.64 1.85 -7.36
N LEU A 55 4.57 3.02 -6.74
CA LEU A 55 3.36 3.47 -6.04
C LEU A 55 2.17 3.68 -6.99
N ASP A 56 2.39 3.90 -8.29
CA ASP A 56 1.33 3.89 -9.31
C ASP A 56 0.77 2.48 -9.53
N VAL A 57 1.64 1.48 -9.59
CA VAL A 57 1.28 0.06 -9.73
C VAL A 57 0.61 -0.47 -8.46
N ALA A 58 1.12 -0.09 -7.30
CA ALA A 58 0.54 -0.41 -6.00
C ALA A 58 -0.74 0.35 -5.70
N ARG A 59 -1.19 1.22 -6.64
CA ARG A 59 -2.38 2.08 -6.50
C ARG A 59 -2.37 2.74 -5.13
N TYR A 60 -1.26 3.39 -4.80
CA TYR A 60 -1.07 4.01 -3.50
C TYR A 60 -2.04 5.17 -3.32
N GLY A 61 -2.70 5.18 -2.17
CA GLY A 61 -3.52 6.28 -1.71
C GLY A 61 -3.62 6.25 -0.19
N GLU A 62 -3.76 7.43 0.40
CA GLU A 62 -3.92 7.63 1.84
C GLU A 62 -5.38 7.77 2.26
N SER A 63 -6.32 7.27 1.44
CA SER A 63 -7.74 7.18 1.77
C SER A 63 -8.45 6.09 0.97
N SER A 64 -9.60 5.59 1.40
CA SER A 64 -10.30 4.46 0.75
C SER A 64 -10.93 4.75 -0.60
N GLY A 65 -11.17 6.01 -0.98
CA GLY A 65 -11.80 6.35 -2.25
C GLY A 65 -13.26 5.90 -2.38
N TYR A 66 -13.73 5.78 -3.63
CA TYR A 66 -15.11 5.46 -4.03
C TYR A 66 -16.20 6.24 -3.26
N SER A 67 -17.02 5.52 -2.51
CA SER A 67 -18.27 5.98 -1.93
C SER A 67 -18.10 6.69 -0.59
N ARG A 68 -17.31 6.10 0.32
CA ARG A 68 -16.87 6.75 1.56
C ARG A 68 -15.36 6.87 1.54
N ASN A 69 -14.87 8.10 1.53
CA ASN A 69 -13.46 8.40 1.39
C ASN A 69 -12.79 8.59 2.75
N MET A 70 -12.48 7.48 3.43
CA MET A 70 -11.92 7.44 4.78
C MET A 70 -10.40 7.46 4.74
N LEU A 71 -9.76 8.23 5.63
CA LEU A 71 -8.30 8.40 5.67
C LEU A 71 -7.54 7.17 6.14
N TYR A 72 -6.52 6.73 5.42
CA TYR A 72 -5.57 5.70 5.84
C TYR A 72 -4.37 6.32 6.61
N PRO A 73 -4.43 6.45 7.95
CA PRO A 73 -3.42 7.20 8.72
C PRO A 73 -2.02 6.58 8.70
N TYR A 74 -1.92 5.29 8.36
CA TYR A 74 -0.67 4.53 8.39
C TYR A 74 -0.15 4.18 6.99
N ALA A 75 -0.81 4.64 5.92
CA ALA A 75 -0.43 4.32 4.53
C ALA A 75 0.99 4.80 4.19
N TRP A 76 1.41 5.96 4.71
CA TRP A 76 2.75 6.52 4.50
C TRP A 76 3.89 5.57 4.85
N ARG A 77 3.69 4.61 5.78
CA ARG A 77 4.71 3.62 6.11
C ARG A 77 5.00 2.68 4.95
N TYR A 78 3.96 2.28 4.20
CA TYR A 78 4.14 1.49 2.99
C TYR A 78 4.88 2.28 1.91
N ARG A 79 4.54 3.57 1.72
CA ARG A 79 5.29 4.47 0.82
C ARG A 79 6.77 4.53 1.20
N ASN A 80 7.08 4.77 2.47
CA ASN A 80 8.47 4.85 2.95
C ASN A 80 9.18 3.50 2.79
N TRP A 81 8.50 2.38 3.04
CA TRP A 81 9.03 1.04 2.80
C TRP A 81 9.38 0.82 1.32
N VAL A 82 8.52 1.24 0.39
CA VAL A 82 8.81 1.14 -1.06
C VAL A 82 10.06 1.95 -1.41
N ILE A 83 10.13 3.22 -0.98
CA ILE A 83 11.29 4.09 -1.23
C ILE A 83 12.59 3.46 -0.70
N ASP A 84 12.54 2.98 0.54
CA ASP A 84 13.67 2.31 1.19
C ASP A 84 14.05 0.99 0.48
N ALA A 85 13.08 0.20 0.01
CA ALA A 85 13.33 -1.04 -0.73
C ALA A 85 14.11 -0.78 -2.03
N PHE A 86 13.76 0.26 -2.78
CA PHE A 86 14.53 0.66 -3.98
C PHE A 86 15.92 1.20 -3.61
N ASN A 87 16.03 2.02 -2.56
CA ASN A 87 17.32 2.56 -2.14
C ASN A 87 18.30 1.48 -1.66
N ARG A 88 17.81 0.48 -0.91
CA ARG A 88 18.57 -0.71 -0.50
C ARG A 88 18.78 -1.74 -1.60
N ASP A 89 18.16 -1.52 -2.77
CA ASP A 89 18.17 -2.46 -3.89
C ASP A 89 17.72 -3.86 -3.45
N LEU A 90 16.60 -3.92 -2.71
CA LEU A 90 16.00 -5.17 -2.28
C LEU A 90 15.74 -6.04 -3.52
N PRO A 91 16.27 -7.28 -3.59
CA PRO A 91 16.04 -8.17 -4.72
C PRO A 91 14.55 -8.25 -5.05
N TYR A 92 14.20 -8.09 -6.33
CA TYR A 92 12.80 -7.96 -6.74
C TYR A 92 11.96 -9.19 -6.39
N ASP A 93 12.53 -10.40 -6.38
CA ASP A 93 11.87 -11.60 -5.86
C ASP A 93 11.48 -11.44 -4.39
N GLN A 94 12.38 -10.92 -3.55
CA GLN A 94 12.10 -10.65 -2.14
C GLN A 94 11.11 -9.49 -1.97
N PHE A 95 11.19 -8.47 -2.84
CA PHE A 95 10.24 -7.37 -2.86
C PHE A 95 8.81 -7.86 -3.16
N VAL A 96 8.64 -8.75 -4.14
CA VAL A 96 7.33 -9.41 -4.43
C VAL A 96 6.88 -10.25 -3.24
N ARG A 97 7.76 -11.08 -2.67
CA ARG A 97 7.42 -11.97 -1.55
C ARG A 97 7.01 -11.20 -0.29
N GLN A 98 7.71 -10.14 0.06
CA GLN A 98 7.36 -9.30 1.21
C GLN A 98 6.00 -8.62 1.02
N GLN A 99 5.67 -8.16 -0.19
CA GLN A 99 4.38 -7.50 -0.45
C GLN A 99 3.18 -8.44 -0.37
N LEU A 100 3.35 -9.71 -0.72
CA LEU A 100 2.25 -10.68 -0.71
C LEU A 100 2.15 -11.46 0.60
N ALA A 101 3.29 -11.75 1.23
CA ALA A 101 3.38 -12.69 2.35
C ALA A 101 4.37 -12.26 3.44
N GLY A 102 4.72 -10.97 3.54
CA GLY A 102 5.75 -10.49 4.47
C GLY A 102 5.48 -10.79 5.94
N ASP A 103 4.22 -10.86 6.37
CA ASP A 103 3.85 -11.31 7.73
C ASP A 103 4.11 -12.81 7.98
N LEU A 104 4.26 -13.60 6.91
CA LEU A 104 4.50 -15.05 6.94
C LEU A 104 5.98 -15.41 6.73
N LEU A 105 6.81 -14.43 6.38
CA LEU A 105 8.24 -14.64 6.16
C LEU A 105 8.99 -14.77 7.49
N PRO A 106 10.07 -15.56 7.53
CA PRO A 106 10.94 -15.59 8.69
C PRO A 106 11.63 -14.22 8.87
N ALA A 107 11.64 -13.75 10.11
CA ALA A 107 12.31 -12.52 10.52
C ALA A 107 13.38 -12.81 11.56
N ALA A 108 14.57 -12.22 11.39
CA ALA A 108 15.67 -12.37 12.35
C ALA A 108 15.50 -11.45 13.57
N THR A 109 14.89 -10.28 13.37
CA THR A 109 14.64 -9.29 14.41
C THR A 109 13.18 -8.80 14.37
N ALA A 110 12.73 -8.13 15.44
CA ALA A 110 11.41 -7.49 15.45
C ALA A 110 11.31 -6.39 14.38
N GLU A 111 12.41 -5.69 14.10
CA GLU A 111 12.47 -4.67 13.05
C GLU A 111 12.30 -5.29 11.66
N ASP A 112 12.94 -6.45 11.40
CA ASP A 112 12.75 -7.18 10.14
C ASP A 112 11.30 -7.63 9.98
N ARG A 113 10.70 -8.18 11.03
CA ARG A 113 9.29 -8.61 11.03
C ARG A 113 8.36 -7.43 10.72
N ASP A 114 8.57 -6.31 11.39
CA ASP A 114 7.77 -5.10 11.22
C ASP A 114 7.91 -4.56 9.80
N ARG A 115 9.13 -4.53 9.26
CA ARG A 115 9.42 -4.11 7.88
C ARG A 115 8.76 -5.03 6.85
N GLN A 116 8.87 -6.34 7.03
CA GLN A 116 8.23 -7.32 6.16
C GLN A 116 6.69 -7.21 6.26
N THR A 117 6.14 -6.97 7.44
CA THR A 117 4.69 -6.83 7.63
C THR A 117 4.17 -5.53 7.01
N VAL A 118 4.90 -4.42 7.12
CA VAL A 118 4.57 -3.14 6.44
C VAL A 118 4.55 -3.31 4.91
N ALA A 119 5.39 -4.17 4.34
CA ALA A 119 5.40 -4.45 2.90
C ALA A 119 4.04 -4.96 2.40
N THR A 120 3.33 -5.73 3.23
CA THR A 120 1.97 -6.21 2.93
C THR A 120 0.93 -5.08 2.82
N GLY A 121 1.35 -3.84 3.11
CA GLY A 121 0.67 -2.61 2.71
C GLY A 121 0.16 -2.64 1.27
N PHE A 122 0.91 -3.23 0.33
CA PHE A 122 0.51 -3.43 -1.08
C PHE A 122 -0.91 -4.00 -1.22
N LEU A 123 -1.25 -4.97 -0.37
CA LEU A 123 -2.52 -5.67 -0.35
C LEU A 123 -3.65 -4.83 0.30
N THR A 124 -3.32 -3.85 1.14
CA THR A 124 -4.33 -3.08 1.90
C THR A 124 -4.47 -1.62 1.47
N VAL A 125 -3.53 -1.03 0.73
CA VAL A 125 -3.60 0.38 0.30
C VAL A 125 -4.59 0.64 -0.83
N GLY A 126 -5.12 -0.40 -1.48
CA GLY A 126 -6.14 -0.29 -2.54
C GLY A 126 -7.48 0.31 -2.07
N PRO A 127 -8.30 0.83 -2.99
CA PRO A 127 -9.57 1.47 -2.69
C PRO A 127 -10.60 0.47 -2.11
N LYS A 128 -11.59 0.98 -1.36
CA LYS A 128 -12.63 0.15 -0.72
C LYS A 128 -14.00 0.82 -0.76
N THR A 129 -15.01 0.06 -1.17
CA THR A 129 -16.42 0.48 -1.17
C THR A 129 -17.01 0.30 0.23
N LEU A 130 -16.77 1.26 1.14
CA LEU A 130 -17.12 1.13 2.56
C LEU A 130 -18.60 1.39 2.90
N ASP A 131 -19.47 1.63 1.90
CA ASP A 131 -20.93 1.73 2.04
C ASP A 131 -21.67 0.48 1.54
N GLU A 132 -20.95 -0.57 1.15
CA GLU A 132 -21.51 -1.81 0.61
C GLU A 132 -22.31 -2.57 1.67
N ALA A 133 -23.64 -2.54 1.63
CA ALA A 133 -24.46 -3.20 2.65
C ALA A 133 -24.33 -4.74 2.66
N ASN A 134 -24.00 -5.37 1.52
CA ASN A 134 -23.80 -6.81 1.43
C ASN A 134 -22.37 -7.17 1.81
N VAL A 135 -22.17 -7.72 3.00
CA VAL A 135 -20.83 -7.95 3.53
C VAL A 135 -20.04 -9.00 2.71
N THR A 136 -20.72 -10.01 2.16
CA THR A 136 -20.09 -10.97 1.24
C THR A 136 -19.58 -10.26 -0.02
N LEU A 137 -20.38 -9.35 -0.58
CA LEU A 137 -19.99 -8.55 -1.73
C LEU A 137 -18.81 -7.63 -1.41
N PHE A 138 -18.80 -7.01 -0.23
CA PHE A 138 -17.67 -6.21 0.24
C PHE A 138 -16.37 -7.01 0.25
N HIS A 139 -16.36 -8.21 0.86
CA HIS A 139 -15.17 -9.05 0.89
C HIS A 139 -14.76 -9.57 -0.50
N LEU A 140 -15.73 -9.86 -1.37
CA LEU A 140 -15.44 -10.20 -2.77
C LEU A 140 -14.80 -9.03 -3.52
N ASN A 141 -15.26 -7.80 -3.31
CA ASN A 141 -14.68 -6.61 -3.95
C ASN A 141 -13.27 -6.32 -3.42
N VAL A 142 -13.02 -6.54 -2.13
CA VAL A 142 -11.67 -6.43 -1.55
C VAL A 142 -10.73 -7.50 -2.14
N ALA A 143 -11.20 -8.74 -2.30
CA ALA A 143 -10.41 -9.78 -2.94
C ALA A 143 -10.18 -9.51 -4.44
N ASP A 144 -11.20 -9.00 -5.15
CA ASP A 144 -11.13 -8.61 -6.56
C ASP A 144 -10.10 -7.49 -6.78
N ASP A 145 -10.04 -6.51 -5.88
CA ASP A 145 -8.97 -5.52 -5.84
C ASP A 145 -7.62 -6.24 -5.76
N MET A 146 -7.36 -7.04 -4.72
CA MET A 146 -6.09 -7.76 -4.54
C MET A 146 -5.66 -8.61 -5.73
N ILE A 147 -6.62 -9.31 -6.36
CA ILE A 147 -6.41 -10.08 -7.58
C ILE A 147 -5.96 -9.16 -8.71
N ASP A 148 -6.63 -8.03 -8.93
CA ASP A 148 -6.28 -7.07 -9.97
C ASP A 148 -4.84 -6.55 -9.81
N ALA A 149 -4.45 -6.08 -8.62
CA ALA A 149 -3.08 -5.61 -8.40
C ALA A 149 -2.07 -6.73 -8.56
N THR A 150 -2.32 -7.90 -7.97
CA THR A 150 -1.34 -8.99 -8.04
C THR A 150 -1.15 -9.45 -9.49
N CYS A 151 -2.24 -9.66 -10.22
CA CYS A 151 -2.17 -10.13 -11.61
C CYS A 151 -1.60 -9.09 -12.55
N ARG A 152 -1.97 -7.80 -12.44
CA ARG A 152 -1.38 -6.75 -13.28
C ARG A 152 0.06 -6.47 -12.89
N ALA A 153 0.37 -6.30 -11.61
CA ALA A 153 1.70 -5.94 -11.13
C ALA A 153 2.74 -7.03 -11.42
N PHE A 154 2.40 -8.31 -11.28
CA PHE A 154 3.40 -9.37 -11.40
C PHE A 154 3.27 -10.20 -12.67
N LEU A 155 2.09 -10.29 -13.28
CA LEU A 155 1.88 -11.10 -14.50
C LEU A 155 1.48 -10.28 -15.72
N ALA A 156 1.18 -8.99 -15.56
CA ALA A 156 0.54 -8.16 -16.59
C ALA A 156 -0.69 -8.86 -17.20
N LEU A 157 -1.55 -9.42 -16.34
CA LEU A 157 -2.79 -10.09 -16.75
C LEU A 157 -4.01 -9.41 -16.14
N THR A 158 -5.07 -9.31 -16.93
CA THR A 158 -6.37 -8.78 -16.49
C THR A 158 -7.29 -9.91 -16.05
N ALA A 159 -7.28 -10.24 -14.75
CA ALA A 159 -8.03 -11.38 -14.22
C ALA A 159 -9.50 -11.05 -13.87
N ASN A 160 -9.88 -9.78 -13.68
CA ASN A 160 -11.19 -9.41 -13.12
C ASN A 160 -12.40 -9.82 -13.96
N CYS A 161 -12.27 -9.88 -15.30
CA CYS A 161 -13.37 -10.38 -16.15
C CYS A 161 -13.73 -11.83 -15.83
N ALA A 162 -12.76 -12.62 -15.33
CA ALA A 162 -12.95 -14.01 -14.94
C ALA A 162 -13.81 -14.19 -13.68
N ARG A 163 -14.18 -13.10 -12.99
CA ARG A 163 -15.10 -13.14 -11.85
C ARG A 163 -16.49 -13.67 -12.23
N CYS A 164 -16.99 -13.28 -13.40
CA CYS A 164 -18.38 -13.54 -13.81
C CYS A 164 -18.50 -14.62 -14.90
N HIS A 165 -17.48 -14.77 -15.74
CA HIS A 165 -17.44 -15.74 -16.83
C HIS A 165 -15.98 -16.03 -17.18
N ASP A 166 -15.69 -17.17 -17.82
CA ASP A 166 -14.33 -17.45 -18.27
C ASP A 166 -13.81 -16.32 -19.14
N HIS A 167 -12.54 -15.92 -18.94
CA HIS A 167 -12.00 -14.78 -19.64
C HIS A 167 -12.15 -14.96 -21.16
N LYS A 168 -12.62 -13.91 -21.84
CA LYS A 168 -13.11 -14.01 -23.23
C LYS A 168 -12.03 -14.42 -24.23
N TYR A 169 -10.77 -14.03 -23.97
CA TYR A 169 -9.65 -14.20 -24.89
C TYR A 169 -8.56 -15.07 -24.25
N ASP A 170 -7.99 -14.61 -23.15
CA ASP A 170 -6.97 -15.37 -22.41
C ASP A 170 -7.51 -16.66 -21.78
N PRO A 171 -6.69 -17.73 -21.68
CA PRO A 171 -7.08 -19.02 -21.12
C PRO A 171 -7.13 -18.97 -19.59
N TYR A 172 -7.94 -18.04 -19.06
CA TYR A 172 -8.09 -17.77 -17.64
C TYR A 172 -9.53 -18.13 -17.22
N PRO A 173 -9.76 -19.36 -16.74
CA PRO A 173 -11.09 -19.81 -16.36
C PRO A 173 -11.56 -19.13 -15.07
N THR A 174 -12.88 -19.08 -14.90
CA THR A 174 -13.56 -18.59 -13.69
C THR A 174 -13.04 -19.30 -12.43
N ARG A 175 -12.73 -20.59 -12.56
CA ARG A 175 -12.14 -21.40 -11.48
C ARG A 175 -10.82 -20.84 -10.96
N ASP A 176 -9.96 -20.33 -11.83
CA ASP A 176 -8.65 -19.80 -11.45
C ASP A 176 -8.80 -18.46 -10.72
N TYR A 177 -9.75 -17.63 -11.16
CA TYR A 177 -10.14 -16.42 -10.43
C TYR A 177 -10.55 -16.75 -8.99
N TYR A 178 -11.46 -17.71 -8.81
CA TYR A 178 -11.92 -18.07 -7.46
C TYR A 178 -10.88 -18.85 -6.64
N SER A 179 -9.90 -19.49 -7.29
CA SER A 179 -8.75 -20.10 -6.61
C SER A 179 -7.87 -19.02 -5.96
N LEU A 180 -7.63 -17.90 -6.66
CA LEU A 180 -6.98 -16.72 -6.08
C LEU A 180 -7.88 -15.99 -5.07
N ALA A 181 -9.18 -15.87 -5.34
CA ALA A 181 -10.12 -15.25 -4.42
C ALA A 181 -10.11 -15.97 -3.07
N GLY A 182 -10.04 -17.30 -3.04
CA GLY A 182 -9.90 -18.06 -1.81
C GLY A 182 -8.62 -17.73 -1.03
N ILE A 183 -7.51 -17.43 -1.70
CA ILE A 183 -6.26 -16.98 -1.05
C ILE A 183 -6.48 -15.63 -0.36
N PHE A 184 -6.99 -14.65 -1.10
CA PHE A 184 -7.14 -13.29 -0.59
C PHE A 184 -8.29 -13.15 0.42
N GLN A 185 -9.38 -13.91 0.28
CA GLN A 185 -10.44 -13.96 1.30
C GLN A 185 -9.98 -14.64 2.60
N SER A 186 -8.94 -15.47 2.54
CA SER A 186 -8.30 -16.09 3.70
C SER A 186 -7.30 -15.16 4.42
N THR A 187 -7.46 -13.84 4.24
CA THR A 187 -6.56 -12.80 4.74
C THR A 187 -7.32 -11.81 5.63
N ARG A 188 -6.73 -11.42 6.77
CA ARG A 188 -7.23 -10.38 7.67
C ARG A 188 -6.62 -9.04 7.30
N HIS A 189 -7.46 -8.04 7.05
CA HIS A 189 -7.01 -6.71 6.65
C HIS A 189 -6.92 -5.78 7.85
N LEU A 190 -5.75 -5.16 8.03
CA LEU A 190 -5.50 -4.16 9.06
C LEU A 190 -5.21 -2.83 8.36
N ALA A 191 -6.26 -2.17 7.87
CA ALA A 191 -6.15 -0.92 7.09
C ALA A 191 -5.97 0.33 7.97
N GLY A 192 -6.06 0.22 9.30
CA GLY A 192 -6.08 1.37 10.21
C GLY A 192 -7.37 2.21 10.10
N THR A 193 -8.35 1.75 9.33
CA THR A 193 -9.65 2.40 9.10
C THR A 193 -10.77 1.38 9.08
N GLU A 194 -11.99 1.86 9.32
CA GLU A 194 -13.22 1.08 9.30
C GLU A 194 -13.36 0.21 8.03
N THR A 195 -13.65 -1.07 8.23
CA THR A 195 -14.05 -2.02 7.19
C THR A 195 -15.58 -2.09 7.15
N ASN A 196 -16.25 -1.34 6.28
CA ASN A 196 -17.71 -1.39 6.03
C ASN A 196 -18.68 -1.27 7.25
N THR A 197 -18.17 -1.23 8.48
CA THR A 197 -18.94 -1.18 9.73
C THR A 197 -18.49 0.02 10.55
N ARG A 198 -19.46 0.67 11.20
CA ARG A 198 -19.29 1.88 12.04
C ARG A 198 -18.62 1.55 13.39
N SER A 199 -17.52 0.79 13.36
CA SER A 199 -16.76 0.47 14.55
C SER A 199 -15.87 1.66 14.92
N GLU A 200 -15.89 2.10 16.18
CA GLU A 200 -15.20 3.32 16.62
C GLU A 200 -13.66 3.25 16.55
N HIS A 201 -13.08 2.08 16.24
CA HIS A 201 -11.63 1.83 16.28
C HIS A 201 -11.16 1.04 15.04
N GLY A 202 -10.56 1.72 14.05
CA GLY A 202 -9.91 1.05 12.92
C GLY A 202 -8.68 0.24 13.38
N ALA A 203 -8.59 -1.03 12.99
CA ALA A 203 -7.50 -1.91 13.40
C ALA A 203 -6.25 -1.72 12.52
N GLY A 204 -5.13 -1.32 13.13
CA GLY A 204 -3.79 -1.35 12.53
C GLY A 204 -2.94 -2.47 13.13
N TYR A 205 -1.90 -2.88 12.42
CA TYR A 205 -0.91 -3.83 12.95
C TYR A 205 0.00 -3.13 13.96
N PRO A 206 0.13 -3.62 15.22
CA PRO A 206 0.98 -3.00 16.21
C PRO A 206 2.46 -3.31 15.94
N LEU A 207 3.26 -2.27 15.79
CA LEU A 207 4.70 -2.36 15.58
C LEU A 207 5.47 -2.43 16.91
N GLY A 208 6.72 -2.85 16.82
CA GLY A 208 7.66 -2.98 17.92
C GLY A 208 7.72 -4.40 18.48
N PRO A 209 8.80 -4.73 19.22
CA PRO A 209 9.03 -6.09 19.74
C PRO A 209 7.91 -6.60 20.64
N ASP A 210 7.20 -5.70 21.30
CA ASP A 210 6.13 -5.96 22.27
C ASP A 210 4.78 -5.38 21.84
N GLY A 211 4.61 -5.00 20.56
CA GLY A 211 3.42 -4.29 20.07
C GLY A 211 2.10 -4.99 20.43
N GLU A 212 1.98 -6.28 20.14
CA GLU A 212 0.79 -7.06 20.51
C GLU A 212 0.59 -7.20 22.02
N LEU A 213 1.68 -7.38 22.77
CA LEU A 213 1.62 -7.49 24.22
C LEU A 213 1.12 -6.18 24.83
N ARG A 214 1.62 -5.04 24.35
CA ARG A 214 1.17 -3.71 24.74
C ARG A 214 -0.30 -3.50 24.41
N LEU A 215 -0.78 -3.92 23.25
CA LEU A 215 -2.22 -3.86 22.94
C LEU A 215 -3.07 -4.66 23.92
N ARG A 216 -2.65 -5.89 24.26
CA ARG A 216 -3.38 -6.72 25.25
C ARG A 216 -3.39 -6.06 26.63
N GLN A 217 -2.26 -5.50 27.06
CA GLN A 217 -2.14 -4.77 28.32
C GLN A 217 -3.03 -3.53 28.33
N ILE A 218 -3.05 -2.75 27.24
CA ILE A 218 -3.93 -1.58 27.10
C ILE A 218 -5.39 -2.03 27.21
N ALA A 219 -5.81 -3.07 26.48
CA ALA A 219 -7.19 -3.55 26.53
C ALA A 219 -7.60 -3.98 27.95
N GLU A 220 -6.72 -4.71 28.66
CA GLU A 220 -6.97 -5.15 30.03
C GLU A 220 -7.06 -3.96 31.01
N LEU A 221 -6.13 -3.00 30.92
CA LEU A 221 -6.06 -1.85 31.80
C LEU A 221 -7.18 -0.83 31.51
N SER A 222 -7.55 -0.64 30.25
CA SER A 222 -8.72 0.15 29.85
C SER A 222 -10.00 -0.44 30.43
N LYS A 223 -10.18 -1.78 30.37
CA LYS A 223 -11.32 -2.44 31.01
C LYS A 223 -11.36 -2.18 32.52
N LYS A 224 -10.22 -2.27 33.21
CA LYS A 224 -10.13 -1.95 34.65
C LYS A 224 -10.43 -0.47 34.93
N ALA A 225 -9.99 0.43 34.06
CA ALA A 225 -10.29 1.86 34.17
C ALA A 225 -11.80 2.14 33.97
N ASP A 226 -12.45 1.44 33.05
CA ASP A 226 -13.90 1.54 32.82
C ASP A 226 -14.72 0.96 33.98
N GLU A 227 -14.28 -0.16 34.56
CA GLU A 227 -14.86 -0.74 35.77
C GLU A 227 -14.72 0.23 36.98
N ALA A 228 -13.53 0.83 37.16
CA ALA A 228 -13.29 1.83 38.19
C ALA A 228 -14.13 3.10 37.97
N GLN A 229 -14.29 3.53 36.72
CA GLN A 229 -15.12 4.67 36.35
C GLN A 229 -16.60 4.40 36.65
N THR A 230 -17.08 3.18 36.36
CA THR A 230 -18.45 2.75 36.66
C THR A 230 -18.69 2.74 38.18
N ALA A 231 -17.76 2.16 38.94
CA ALA A 231 -17.82 2.17 40.40
C ALA A 231 -17.83 3.61 40.97
N TYR A 232 -16.96 4.48 40.48
CA TYR A 232 -16.94 5.90 40.86
C TYR A 232 -18.29 6.59 40.61
N LEU A 233 -18.92 6.35 39.45
CA LEU A 233 -20.23 6.92 39.13
C LEU A 233 -21.32 6.45 40.10
N GLU A 234 -21.28 5.18 40.53
CA GLU A 234 -22.21 4.68 41.55
C GLU A 234 -21.98 5.30 42.93
N ILE A 235 -20.73 5.47 43.36
CA ILE A 235 -20.41 6.16 44.61
C ILE A 235 -20.85 7.64 44.57
N VAL A 236 -20.70 8.31 43.42
CA VAL A 236 -21.21 9.68 43.23
C VAL A 236 -22.73 9.72 43.36
N LYS A 237 -23.46 8.74 42.81
CA LYS A 237 -24.93 8.64 42.97
C LYS A 237 -25.31 8.45 44.44
N GLN A 238 -24.64 7.57 45.17
CA GLN A 238 -24.88 7.36 46.61
C GLN A 238 -24.64 8.64 47.42
N ARG A 239 -23.53 9.35 47.15
CA ARG A 239 -23.24 10.66 47.76
C ARG A 239 -24.35 11.67 47.45
N ASN A 240 -24.80 11.75 46.20
CA ASN A 240 -25.86 12.67 45.80
C ASN A 240 -27.19 12.37 46.51
N ALA A 241 -27.52 11.10 46.75
CA ALA A 241 -28.71 10.70 47.50
C ALA A 241 -28.71 11.19 48.96
N ILE A 242 -27.53 11.39 49.58
CA ILE A 242 -27.37 11.99 50.92
C ILE A 242 -27.38 13.53 50.84
N ARG A 243 -26.74 14.10 49.81
CA ARG A 243 -26.62 15.55 49.62
C ARG A 243 -27.96 16.22 49.29
N GLU A 244 -28.72 15.66 48.36
CA GLU A 244 -29.94 16.30 47.81
C GLU A 244 -31.03 16.56 48.87
N PRO A 245 -31.31 15.66 49.84
CA PRO A 245 -32.22 15.95 50.94
C PRO A 245 -31.76 17.12 51.82
N LEU A 246 -30.45 17.23 52.11
CA LEU A 246 -29.89 18.32 52.91
C LEU A 246 -30.04 19.68 52.21
N GLU A 247 -29.79 19.72 50.90
CA GLU A 247 -30.01 20.92 50.08
C GLU A 247 -31.48 21.35 50.08
N LYS A 248 -32.42 20.40 49.97
CA LYS A 248 -33.86 20.68 50.03
C LYS A 248 -34.32 21.22 51.39
N GLN A 249 -33.60 20.89 52.47
CA GLN A 249 -33.85 21.41 53.82
C GLN A 249 -33.19 22.79 54.05
N GLY A 250 -32.49 23.35 53.05
CA GLY A 250 -31.80 24.64 53.16
C GLY A 250 -30.50 24.58 53.96
N ILE A 251 -29.95 23.38 54.22
CA ILE A 251 -28.71 23.19 54.95
C ILE A 251 -27.53 23.44 54.01
N ASP A 252 -26.65 24.39 54.37
CA ASP A 252 -25.36 24.61 53.69
C ASP A 252 -24.39 23.50 54.08
N TRP A 253 -24.49 22.38 53.37
CA TRP A 253 -23.71 21.17 53.60
C TRP A 253 -22.20 21.38 53.44
N LYS A 254 -21.76 22.44 52.74
CA LYS A 254 -20.34 22.77 52.61
C LYS A 254 -19.75 23.34 53.89
N LYS A 255 -20.57 24.02 54.70
CA LYS A 255 -20.14 24.61 55.99
C LYS A 255 -20.40 23.68 57.16
N ASN A 256 -21.49 22.91 57.12
CA ASN A 256 -21.89 21.98 58.18
C ASN A 256 -22.22 20.60 57.58
N PRO A 257 -21.22 19.82 57.11
CA PRO A 257 -21.47 18.49 56.58
C PRO A 257 -21.86 17.53 57.72
N THR A 258 -22.81 16.64 57.45
CA THR A 258 -23.10 15.53 58.37
C THR A 258 -21.92 14.53 58.37
N PRO A 259 -21.73 13.74 59.43
CA PRO A 259 -20.72 12.68 59.44
C PRO A 259 -20.88 11.70 58.26
N GLU A 260 -22.13 11.40 57.89
CA GLU A 260 -22.50 10.55 56.75
C GLU A 260 -22.06 11.17 55.41
N LEU A 261 -22.31 12.47 55.20
CA LEU A 261 -21.88 13.16 53.98
C LEU A 261 -20.35 13.25 53.91
N THR A 262 -19.69 13.52 55.04
CA THR A 262 -18.21 13.57 55.13
C THR A 262 -17.59 12.22 54.74
N ALA A 263 -18.15 11.11 55.23
CA ALA A 263 -17.72 9.77 54.84
C ALA A 263 -17.97 9.48 53.36
N ALA A 264 -19.14 9.88 52.83
CA ALA A 264 -19.46 9.72 51.41
C ALA A 264 -18.53 10.54 50.49
N GLU A 265 -18.15 11.77 50.89
CA GLU A 265 -17.18 12.59 50.16
C GLU A 265 -15.77 11.98 50.17
N ALA A 266 -15.32 11.43 51.30
CA ALA A 266 -14.07 10.69 51.38
C ALA A 266 -14.06 9.47 50.43
N GLU A 267 -15.19 8.76 50.33
CA GLU A 267 -15.32 7.61 49.43
C GLU A 267 -15.33 8.01 47.94
N VAL A 268 -15.98 9.13 47.60
CA VAL A 268 -15.89 9.74 46.26
C VAL A 268 -14.45 10.09 45.92
N GLN A 269 -13.73 10.75 46.83
CA GLN A 269 -12.34 11.14 46.62
C GLN A 269 -11.42 9.92 46.45
N ARG A 270 -11.66 8.86 47.23
CA ARG A 270 -10.95 7.59 47.10
C ARG A 270 -11.17 6.97 45.73
N HIS A 271 -12.42 6.85 45.28
CA HIS A 271 -12.74 6.28 43.96
C HIS A 271 -12.25 7.16 42.81
N GLN A 272 -12.28 8.48 42.95
CA GLN A 272 -11.70 9.39 41.97
C GLN A 272 -10.18 9.16 41.82
N THR A 273 -9.49 8.91 42.93
CA THR A 273 -8.05 8.59 42.93
C THR A 273 -7.79 7.23 42.27
N LEU A 274 -8.64 6.23 42.51
CA LEU A 274 -8.55 4.92 41.85
C LEU A 274 -8.76 5.01 40.34
N VAL A 275 -9.75 5.80 39.87
CA VAL A 275 -9.98 6.05 38.44
C VAL A 275 -8.76 6.72 37.81
N LYS A 276 -8.21 7.75 38.47
CA LYS A 276 -7.01 8.44 37.99
C LYS A 276 -5.83 7.47 37.89
N ALA A 277 -5.55 6.70 38.94
CA ALA A 277 -4.46 5.73 38.95
C ALA A 277 -4.65 4.62 37.90
N ALA A 278 -5.89 4.14 37.70
CA ALA A 278 -6.20 3.13 36.68
C ALA A 278 -5.95 3.66 35.26
N ARG A 279 -6.30 4.94 34.99
CA ARG A 279 -6.02 5.58 33.69
C ARG A 279 -4.52 5.85 33.49
N GLU A 280 -3.82 6.31 34.51
CA GLU A 280 -2.37 6.57 34.46
C GLU A 280 -1.55 5.27 34.31
N ALA A 281 -2.09 4.12 34.70
CA ALA A 281 -1.46 2.82 34.50
C ALA A 281 -1.50 2.34 33.04
N ILE A 282 -2.37 2.88 32.19
CA ILE A 282 -2.49 2.50 30.77
C ILE A 282 -1.24 2.99 30.03
N PRO A 283 -0.43 2.10 29.43
CA PRO A 283 0.76 2.50 28.71
C PRO A 283 0.41 3.21 27.39
N ALA A 284 1.37 3.95 26.84
CA ALA A 284 1.21 4.55 25.53
C ALA A 284 0.99 3.47 24.43
N PRO A 285 0.10 3.71 23.45
CA PRO A 285 -0.13 2.76 22.38
C PRO A 285 1.13 2.49 21.57
N PRO A 286 1.28 1.29 20.98
CA PRO A 286 2.33 1.05 20.00
C PRO A 286 2.12 1.92 18.77
N GLU A 287 3.18 2.04 17.97
CA GLU A 287 3.01 2.53 16.61
C GLU A 287 2.24 1.50 15.80
N PHE A 288 1.54 1.95 14.76
CA PHE A 288 0.74 1.08 13.91
C PHE A 288 1.17 1.18 12.44
N ALA A 289 0.94 0.08 11.73
CA ALA A 289 1.05 0.00 10.28
C ALA A 289 -0.25 -0.51 9.65
N MET A 290 -0.45 -0.12 8.39
CA MET A 290 -1.31 -0.85 7.48
C MET A 290 -0.64 -2.17 7.10
N ALA A 291 -1.37 -3.27 7.22
CA ALA A 291 -0.86 -4.60 6.88
C ALA A 291 -2.00 -5.58 6.59
N VAL A 292 -1.62 -6.77 6.14
CA VAL A 292 -2.48 -7.94 6.19
C VAL A 292 -1.83 -9.04 7.04
N LEU A 293 -2.67 -9.93 7.56
CA LEU A 293 -2.25 -11.14 8.28
C LEU A 293 -3.01 -12.35 7.74
N ASP A 294 -2.47 -13.55 7.92
CA ASP A 294 -3.28 -14.75 7.71
C ASP A 294 -4.50 -14.76 8.62
N ALA A 295 -5.65 -15.15 8.05
CA ALA A 295 -6.86 -15.35 8.82
C ALA A 295 -6.67 -16.52 9.81
N GLU A 296 -7.43 -16.53 10.89
CA GLU A 296 -7.41 -17.67 11.80
C GLU A 296 -8.24 -18.84 11.21
N PRO A 297 -7.81 -20.10 11.39
CA PRO A 297 -8.64 -21.25 11.07
C PRO A 297 -9.95 -21.21 11.87
N MET A 298 -11.09 -21.28 11.20
CA MET A 298 -12.40 -21.17 11.83
C MET A 298 -13.39 -22.16 11.22
N SER A 299 -14.21 -22.80 12.07
CA SER A 299 -15.29 -23.67 11.60
C SER A 299 -16.36 -22.86 10.86
N GLU A 300 -17.07 -23.51 9.93
CA GLU A 300 -18.11 -22.84 9.16
C GLU A 300 -19.26 -22.37 10.05
N GLU A 301 -19.60 -23.13 11.10
CA GLU A 301 -20.64 -22.79 12.07
C GLU A 301 -20.26 -21.55 12.88
N THR A 302 -19.00 -21.47 13.32
CA THR A 302 -18.48 -20.32 14.07
C THR A 302 -18.51 -19.06 13.22
N TRP A 303 -18.11 -19.19 11.95
CA TRP A 303 -18.13 -18.09 10.99
C TRP A 303 -19.56 -17.64 10.69
N LYS A 304 -20.48 -18.57 10.42
CA LYS A 304 -21.91 -18.26 10.20
C LYS A 304 -22.54 -17.56 11.40
N ALA A 305 -22.26 -18.02 12.61
CA ALA A 305 -22.75 -17.37 13.83
C ALA A 305 -22.22 -15.93 13.97
N ALA A 306 -20.96 -15.68 13.59
CA ALA A 306 -20.39 -14.33 13.56
C ALA A 306 -21.03 -13.44 12.48
N VAL A 307 -21.36 -14.02 11.31
CA VAL A 307 -22.10 -13.34 10.24
C VAL A 307 -23.51 -12.94 10.70
N ASP A 308 -24.26 -13.88 11.26
CA ASP A 308 -25.62 -13.64 11.74
C ASP A 308 -25.68 -12.62 12.88
N ALA A 309 -24.66 -12.60 13.75
CA ALA A 309 -24.52 -11.59 14.80
C ALA A 309 -24.22 -10.21 14.22
N ASN A 310 -23.39 -10.14 13.18
CA ASN A 310 -23.06 -8.90 12.48
C ASN A 310 -24.27 -8.29 11.77
N GLU A 311 -25.09 -9.08 11.09
CA GLU A 311 -26.31 -8.57 10.45
C GLU A 311 -27.23 -7.80 11.42
N LYS A 312 -27.19 -8.16 12.71
CA LYS A 312 -27.98 -7.52 13.77
C LYS A 312 -27.33 -6.25 14.33
N ASP A 313 -26.00 -6.22 14.49
CA ASP A 313 -25.30 -5.13 15.20
C ASP A 313 -24.55 -4.17 14.25
N ARG A 314 -24.22 -4.58 13.01
CA ARG A 314 -23.50 -3.82 11.95
C ARG A 314 -22.24 -3.05 12.41
N LYS A 315 -21.70 -3.39 13.59
CA LYS A 315 -20.60 -2.69 14.27
C LYS A 315 -19.34 -3.55 14.40
N VAL A 316 -19.43 -4.84 14.16
CA VAL A 316 -18.31 -5.78 14.27
C VAL A 316 -17.81 -6.08 12.84
N PRO A 317 -16.52 -6.04 12.53
CA PRO A 317 -16.01 -6.58 11.27
C PRO A 317 -16.29 -8.08 11.17
N LEU A 318 -16.66 -8.61 10.00
CA LEU A 318 -16.70 -10.07 9.85
C LEU A 318 -15.30 -10.65 10.04
N PRO A 319 -15.18 -11.77 10.77
CA PRO A 319 -13.91 -12.44 10.87
C PRO A 319 -13.56 -13.05 9.50
N SER A 320 -12.39 -12.68 8.97
CA SER A 320 -11.77 -13.46 7.88
C SER A 320 -11.53 -14.89 8.39
N ARG A 321 -11.67 -15.88 7.50
CA ARG A 321 -11.39 -17.28 7.81
C ARG A 321 -10.60 -17.93 6.68
N ILE A 322 -9.79 -18.91 7.03
CA ILE A 322 -9.13 -19.74 6.03
C ILE A 322 -10.15 -20.69 5.41
N ALA A 323 -10.50 -20.45 4.14
CA ALA A 323 -11.50 -21.23 3.42
C ALA A 323 -11.27 -21.21 1.89
N ASN A 324 -11.78 -22.23 1.21
CA ASN A 324 -11.88 -22.22 -0.24
C ASN A 324 -13.02 -21.28 -0.64
N SER A 325 -12.84 -20.49 -1.70
CA SER A 325 -13.93 -19.65 -2.21
C SER A 325 -14.92 -20.52 -2.99
N PRO A 326 -16.24 -20.40 -2.77
CA PRO A 326 -17.22 -20.82 -3.78
C PRO A 326 -17.02 -20.03 -5.07
N ILE A 327 -17.36 -20.64 -6.20
CA ILE A 327 -17.61 -19.88 -7.43
C ILE A 327 -18.97 -19.19 -7.26
N TYR A 328 -19.06 -17.91 -7.58
CA TYR A 328 -20.35 -17.22 -7.59
C TYR A 328 -20.88 -17.13 -9.02
N GLU A 329 -22.09 -17.63 -9.27
CA GLU A 329 -22.69 -17.61 -10.60
C GLU A 329 -22.82 -16.16 -11.09
N LYS A 330 -22.18 -15.86 -12.24
CA LYS A 330 -22.07 -14.49 -12.78
C LYS A 330 -21.50 -13.46 -11.79
N GLY A 331 -20.72 -13.92 -10.80
CA GLY A 331 -20.16 -13.08 -9.75
C GLY A 331 -21.15 -12.60 -8.69
N LEU A 332 -22.36 -13.15 -8.66
CA LEU A 332 -23.44 -12.72 -7.75
C LEU A 332 -23.29 -13.38 -6.36
N PRO A 333 -23.13 -12.60 -5.28
CA PRO A 333 -22.80 -13.11 -3.93
C PRO A 333 -23.88 -14.00 -3.31
N ASP A 334 -25.11 -13.95 -3.80
CA ASP A 334 -26.26 -14.74 -3.36
C ASP A 334 -26.41 -16.08 -4.12
N GLN A 335 -25.54 -16.35 -5.11
CA GLN A 335 -25.57 -17.56 -5.93
C GLN A 335 -24.24 -18.34 -5.84
N PRO A 336 -23.84 -18.83 -4.64
CA PRO A 336 -22.64 -19.64 -4.48
C PRO A 336 -22.81 -21.06 -5.07
N LEU A 337 -21.79 -21.51 -5.78
CA LEU A 337 -21.60 -22.87 -6.29
C LEU A 337 -20.52 -23.60 -5.46
N ASP A 338 -20.10 -24.77 -5.93
CA ASP A 338 -19.09 -25.58 -5.24
C ASP A 338 -17.76 -24.83 -5.02
N PRO A 339 -17.19 -24.89 -3.80
CA PRO A 339 -15.88 -24.33 -3.51
C PRO A 339 -14.75 -24.90 -4.35
N VAL A 340 -13.85 -24.01 -4.78
CA VAL A 340 -12.63 -24.38 -5.51
C VAL A 340 -11.42 -24.31 -4.59
N PRO A 341 -10.49 -25.29 -4.67
CA PRO A 341 -9.25 -25.23 -3.90
C PRO A 341 -8.49 -23.92 -4.16
N ARG A 342 -7.96 -23.32 -3.10
CA ARG A 342 -7.00 -22.22 -3.21
C ARG A 342 -5.80 -22.63 -4.06
N GLY A 343 -5.34 -21.74 -4.92
CA GLY A 343 -4.26 -22.03 -5.85
C GLY A 343 -3.94 -20.89 -6.81
N VAL A 344 -3.01 -21.17 -7.72
CA VAL A 344 -2.50 -20.23 -8.73
C VAL A 344 -3.15 -20.50 -10.10
N PRO A 345 -3.09 -19.55 -11.06
CA PRO A 345 -3.65 -19.76 -12.39
C PRO A 345 -3.05 -20.98 -13.12
N GLY A 346 -3.91 -21.84 -13.65
CA GLY A 346 -3.55 -23.11 -14.30
C GLY A 346 -2.95 -22.95 -15.70
N MET A 347 -3.07 -21.77 -16.33
CA MET A 347 -2.52 -21.50 -17.66
C MET A 347 -0.99 -21.67 -17.77
N PHE A 348 -0.29 -21.72 -16.64
CA PHE A 348 1.15 -21.91 -16.55
C PHE A 348 1.58 -23.33 -16.17
N ALA A 349 0.63 -24.27 -16.04
CA ALA A 349 0.90 -25.62 -15.56
C ALA A 349 1.89 -26.42 -16.44
N ALA A 350 2.13 -25.99 -17.68
CA ALA A 350 3.14 -26.59 -18.55
C ALA A 350 4.58 -26.15 -18.21
N GLN A 351 4.74 -24.99 -17.56
CA GLN A 351 6.04 -24.40 -17.21
C GLN A 351 6.34 -24.52 -15.71
N LEU A 352 5.31 -24.42 -14.87
CA LEU A 352 5.45 -24.37 -13.42
C LEU A 352 4.27 -25.07 -12.73
N ASP A 353 4.58 -26.05 -11.90
CA ASP A 353 3.59 -26.80 -11.13
C ASP A 353 2.79 -25.88 -10.20
N SER A 354 1.49 -26.16 -10.06
CA SER A 354 0.65 -25.47 -9.06
C SER A 354 1.12 -25.85 -7.65
N PRO A 355 1.38 -24.88 -6.77
CA PRO A 355 1.82 -25.18 -5.42
C PRO A 355 0.68 -25.82 -4.62
N ARG A 356 1.04 -26.73 -3.71
CA ARG A 356 0.08 -27.30 -2.76
C ARG A 356 -0.17 -26.29 -1.65
N VAL A 357 -1.37 -25.73 -1.57
CA VAL A 357 -1.78 -24.83 -0.48
C VAL A 357 -2.24 -25.64 0.74
N PRO A 358 -1.60 -25.49 1.91
CA PRO A 358 -2.06 -26.10 3.15
C PRO A 358 -3.46 -25.63 3.57
N GLY A 359 -4.23 -26.53 4.19
CA GLY A 359 -5.59 -26.20 4.64
C GLY A 359 -5.65 -25.15 5.76
N GLN A 360 -4.53 -24.90 6.45
CA GLN A 360 -4.40 -24.02 7.62
C GLN A 360 -3.69 -22.69 7.31
N THR A 361 -3.38 -22.41 6.05
CA THR A 361 -2.77 -21.15 5.62
C THR A 361 -3.62 -20.49 4.54
N SER A 362 -3.43 -19.19 4.35
CA SER A 362 -4.11 -18.45 3.28
C SER A 362 -3.70 -18.94 1.88
N GLY A 363 -2.46 -19.39 1.70
CA GLY A 363 -1.88 -19.65 0.37
C GLY A 363 -1.08 -18.48 -0.20
N ARG A 364 -0.97 -17.34 0.54
CA ARG A 364 -0.24 -16.16 0.06
C ARG A 364 1.26 -16.42 -0.10
N LEU A 365 1.87 -17.17 0.81
CA LEU A 365 3.29 -17.53 0.72
C LEU A 365 3.54 -18.41 -0.50
N GLU A 366 2.68 -19.41 -0.73
CA GLU A 366 2.76 -20.29 -1.89
C GLU A 366 2.56 -19.52 -3.22
N LEU A 367 1.63 -18.55 -3.26
CA LEU A 367 1.45 -17.66 -4.40
C LEU A 367 2.69 -16.79 -4.63
N ALA A 368 3.27 -16.23 -3.58
CA ALA A 368 4.46 -15.40 -3.65
C ALA A 368 5.69 -16.17 -4.16
N ASP A 369 5.89 -17.39 -3.65
CA ASP A 369 6.96 -18.28 -4.09
C ASP A 369 6.74 -18.72 -5.55
N TRP A 370 5.49 -19.01 -5.95
CA TRP A 370 5.16 -19.36 -7.34
C TRP A 370 5.35 -18.18 -8.32
N LEU A 371 5.03 -16.96 -7.91
CA LEU A 371 5.29 -15.76 -8.72
C LEU A 371 6.78 -15.50 -8.92
N THR A 372 7.61 -15.85 -7.94
CA THR A 372 9.04 -15.53 -7.94
C THR A 372 9.95 -16.69 -8.31
N ASP A 373 9.36 -17.86 -8.62
CA ASP A 373 10.08 -19.00 -9.16
C ASP A 373 10.72 -18.63 -10.51
N SER A 374 11.99 -18.98 -10.70
CA SER A 374 12.74 -18.68 -11.94
C SER A 374 12.17 -19.37 -13.19
N ARG A 375 11.30 -20.37 -13.03
CA ARG A 375 10.56 -21.02 -14.12
C ARG A 375 9.28 -20.27 -14.49
N ASN A 376 8.84 -19.32 -13.66
CA ASN A 376 7.72 -18.45 -14.00
C ASN A 376 8.11 -17.54 -15.18
N PRO A 377 7.40 -17.62 -16.32
CA PRO A 377 7.83 -16.91 -17.52
C PRO A 377 7.50 -15.41 -17.50
N LEU A 378 6.62 -14.91 -16.62
CA LEU A 378 6.09 -13.54 -16.74
C LEU A 378 6.70 -12.55 -15.77
N THR A 379 6.93 -12.92 -14.51
CA THR A 379 7.30 -11.96 -13.45
C THR A 379 8.51 -11.09 -13.80
N ALA A 380 9.59 -11.71 -14.27
CA ALA A 380 10.78 -10.98 -14.69
C ALA A 380 10.54 -10.16 -15.96
N ARG A 381 9.85 -10.71 -16.98
CA ARG A 381 9.56 -9.99 -18.24
C ARG A 381 8.71 -8.75 -18.00
N VAL A 382 7.69 -8.86 -17.16
CA VAL A 382 6.80 -7.76 -16.80
C VAL A 382 7.57 -6.65 -16.09
N TYR A 383 8.42 -6.99 -15.12
CA TYR A 383 9.23 -6.00 -14.43
C TYR A 383 10.27 -5.34 -15.33
N VAL A 384 11.00 -6.12 -16.13
CA VAL A 384 11.96 -5.62 -17.13
C VAL A 384 11.27 -4.67 -18.11
N ASN A 385 10.07 -5.01 -18.58
CA ASN A 385 9.31 -4.16 -19.48
C ASN A 385 8.90 -2.83 -18.84
N ARG A 386 8.55 -2.82 -17.55
CA ARG A 386 8.28 -1.58 -16.80
C ARG A 386 9.53 -0.71 -16.63
N VAL A 387 10.65 -1.32 -16.25
CA VAL A 387 11.93 -0.62 -16.15
C VAL A 387 12.30 0.00 -17.51
N TRP A 388 12.15 -0.76 -18.59
CA TRP A 388 12.36 -0.28 -19.96
C TRP A 388 11.40 0.88 -20.31
N HIS A 389 10.12 0.75 -19.98
CA HIS A 389 9.11 1.78 -20.20
C HIS A 389 9.50 3.11 -19.55
N HIS A 390 9.93 3.10 -18.28
CA HIS A 390 10.33 4.35 -17.61
C HIS A 390 11.60 4.97 -18.22
N LEU A 391 12.56 4.15 -18.68
CA LEU A 391 13.81 4.63 -19.28
C LEU A 391 13.67 5.08 -20.76
N PHE A 392 12.71 4.54 -21.51
CA PHE A 392 12.54 4.84 -22.95
C PHE A 392 11.22 5.53 -23.31
N GLY A 393 10.27 5.61 -22.38
CA GLY A 393 8.94 6.21 -22.55
C GLY A 393 7.91 5.27 -23.16
N ALA A 394 8.34 4.10 -23.62
CA ALA A 394 7.50 3.04 -24.16
C ALA A 394 8.13 1.70 -23.80
N GLY A 395 7.31 0.75 -23.33
CA GLY A 395 7.77 -0.61 -23.09
C GLY A 395 8.08 -1.34 -24.40
N LEU A 396 8.88 -2.40 -24.32
CA LEU A 396 9.04 -3.37 -25.40
C LEU A 396 7.69 -4.00 -25.76
N VAL A 397 6.87 -4.27 -24.74
CA VAL A 397 5.42 -4.45 -24.83
C VAL A 397 4.78 -3.13 -24.41
N ARG A 398 4.15 -2.42 -25.36
CA ARG A 398 3.56 -1.09 -25.11
C ARG A 398 2.34 -1.14 -24.19
N THR A 399 1.61 -2.26 -24.17
CA THR A 399 0.55 -2.54 -23.20
C THR A 399 1.14 -3.02 -21.88
N VAL A 400 1.76 -2.12 -21.12
CA VAL A 400 2.60 -2.43 -19.96
C VAL A 400 1.91 -3.34 -18.92
N ASP A 401 0.59 -3.19 -18.73
CA ASP A 401 -0.20 -3.98 -17.78
C ASP A 401 -1.00 -5.12 -18.41
N ASN A 402 -0.83 -5.40 -19.71
CA ASN A 402 -1.53 -6.47 -20.41
C ASN A 402 -0.60 -7.18 -21.41
N PHE A 403 -0.11 -8.37 -21.04
CA PHE A 403 0.66 -9.30 -21.86
C PHE A 403 -0.21 -10.42 -22.43
N GLY A 404 -1.52 -10.39 -22.17
CA GLY A 404 -2.49 -11.33 -22.73
C GLY A 404 -2.72 -11.13 -24.23
N LEU A 405 -3.65 -11.88 -24.80
CA LEU A 405 -3.97 -11.88 -26.24
C LEU A 405 -4.50 -10.54 -26.77
N LEU A 406 -5.05 -9.69 -25.88
CA LEU A 406 -5.46 -8.33 -26.23
C LEU A 406 -4.33 -7.30 -26.06
N GLY A 407 -3.20 -7.70 -25.49
CA GLY A 407 -1.99 -6.89 -25.41
C GLY A 407 -1.24 -6.81 -26.74
N GLU A 408 -0.26 -5.92 -26.82
CA GLU A 408 0.66 -5.87 -27.93
C GLU A 408 1.75 -6.95 -27.82
N ALA A 409 2.16 -7.51 -28.97
CA ALA A 409 3.37 -8.33 -29.02
C ALA A 409 4.62 -7.46 -28.74
N PRO A 410 5.66 -8.02 -28.10
CA PRO A 410 6.91 -7.29 -27.87
C PRO A 410 7.54 -6.86 -29.20
N SER A 411 8.06 -5.63 -29.26
CA SER A 411 8.85 -5.16 -30.41
C SER A 411 10.14 -5.96 -30.59
N HIS A 412 10.77 -6.35 -29.48
CA HIS A 412 12.02 -7.13 -29.45
C HIS A 412 11.86 -8.31 -28.48
N PRO A 413 11.22 -9.42 -28.88
CA PRO A 413 10.98 -10.57 -28.00
C PRO A 413 12.27 -11.16 -27.41
N GLU A 414 13.30 -11.35 -28.25
CA GLU A 414 14.58 -11.92 -27.84
C GLU A 414 15.31 -11.04 -26.82
N LEU A 415 15.22 -9.71 -26.96
CA LEU A 415 15.81 -8.77 -26.02
C LEU A 415 15.08 -8.78 -24.67
N LEU A 416 13.75 -8.82 -24.68
CA LEU A 416 12.95 -8.92 -23.47
C LEU A 416 13.30 -10.19 -22.69
N ASP A 417 13.44 -11.32 -23.40
CA ASP A 417 13.75 -12.60 -22.79
C ASP A 417 15.21 -12.65 -22.28
N ASP A 418 16.20 -12.12 -23.02
CA ASP A 418 17.59 -12.00 -22.56
C ASP A 418 17.71 -11.14 -21.30
N LEU A 419 17.07 -9.96 -21.27
CA LEU A 419 17.07 -9.09 -20.10
C LEU A 419 16.38 -9.74 -18.90
N ALA A 420 15.25 -10.43 -19.10
CA ALA A 420 14.55 -11.14 -18.04
C ALA A 420 15.40 -12.27 -17.45
N LEU A 421 16.07 -13.07 -18.29
CA LEU A 421 16.96 -14.15 -17.84
C LEU A 421 18.17 -13.60 -17.08
N ARG A 422 18.80 -12.53 -17.57
CA ARG A 422 19.93 -11.88 -16.87
C ARG A 422 19.50 -11.29 -15.55
N PHE A 423 18.32 -10.67 -15.49
CA PHE A 423 17.78 -10.10 -14.26
C PHE A 423 17.64 -11.15 -13.16
N MET A 424 17.18 -12.36 -13.49
CA MET A 424 17.05 -13.47 -12.55
C MET A 424 18.36 -14.22 -12.25
N SER A 425 19.42 -13.97 -13.04
CA SER A 425 20.68 -14.71 -12.93
C SER A 425 21.41 -14.47 -11.59
N ASP A 426 22.35 -15.35 -11.25
CA ASP A 426 23.20 -15.19 -10.07
C ASP A 426 24.07 -13.91 -10.08
N GLU A 427 24.24 -13.29 -11.26
CA GLU A 427 24.99 -12.05 -11.42
C GLU A 427 24.18 -10.82 -10.99
N MET A 428 22.93 -10.71 -11.43
CA MET A 428 22.06 -9.57 -11.08
C MET A 428 21.23 -9.84 -9.83
N ARG A 429 20.86 -11.10 -9.55
CA ARG A 429 20.07 -11.51 -8.38
C ARG A 429 18.83 -10.65 -8.17
N TRP A 430 18.08 -10.40 -9.23
CA TRP A 430 16.89 -9.56 -9.21
C TRP A 430 17.14 -8.10 -8.77
N SER A 431 18.37 -7.59 -8.92
CA SER A 431 18.74 -6.19 -8.62
C SER A 431 18.17 -5.23 -9.65
N THR A 432 17.32 -4.32 -9.18
CA THR A 432 16.74 -3.26 -9.99
C THR A 432 17.81 -2.28 -10.44
N LYS A 433 18.73 -1.90 -9.55
CA LYS A 433 19.84 -0.99 -9.89
C LYS A 433 20.76 -1.59 -10.96
N ALA A 434 21.08 -2.88 -10.87
CA ALA A 434 21.91 -3.56 -11.88
C ALA A 434 21.23 -3.62 -13.25
N LEU A 435 19.92 -3.90 -13.28
CA LEU A 435 19.13 -3.88 -14.52
C LEU A 435 19.11 -2.48 -15.15
N ILE A 436 18.78 -1.45 -14.38
CA ILE A 436 18.77 -0.05 -14.84
C ILE A 436 20.14 0.37 -15.35
N ARG A 437 21.21 0.08 -14.59
CA ARG A 437 22.59 0.36 -15.00
C ARG A 437 22.91 -0.31 -16.33
N THR A 438 22.54 -1.58 -16.50
CA THR A 438 22.76 -2.32 -17.75
C THR A 438 22.08 -1.65 -18.94
N ILE A 439 20.82 -1.24 -18.77
CA ILE A 439 20.04 -0.58 -19.82
C ILE A 439 20.62 0.80 -20.15
N MET A 440 20.92 1.64 -19.15
CA MET A 440 21.44 3.00 -19.38
C MET A 440 22.83 3.01 -20.02
N LEU A 441 23.66 2.00 -19.74
CA LEU A 441 24.99 1.87 -20.35
C LEU A 441 24.97 1.24 -21.75
N SER A 442 23.79 0.82 -22.23
CA SER A 442 23.60 0.35 -23.60
C SER A 442 23.93 1.46 -24.62
N ARG A 443 24.09 1.06 -25.88
CA ARG A 443 24.21 2.01 -26.99
C ARG A 443 22.89 2.76 -27.20
N ASP A 444 21.77 2.04 -27.13
CA ASP A 444 20.47 2.52 -27.58
C ASP A 444 19.91 3.60 -26.65
N TRP A 445 20.08 3.47 -25.33
CA TRP A 445 19.69 4.52 -24.38
C TRP A 445 20.52 5.80 -24.57
N ARG A 446 21.80 5.65 -24.97
CA ARG A 446 22.73 6.77 -25.21
C ARG A 446 22.58 7.42 -26.58
N LEU A 447 21.67 6.95 -27.43
CA LEU A 447 21.39 7.62 -28.71
C LEU A 447 20.88 9.04 -28.49
N ASP A 448 21.15 9.89 -29.48
CA ASP A 448 20.63 11.25 -29.54
C ASP A 448 19.12 11.24 -29.88
N SER A 449 18.45 12.36 -29.66
CA SER A 449 17.03 12.56 -29.96
C SER A 449 16.77 13.12 -31.35
N VAL A 450 17.82 13.41 -32.12
CA VAL A 450 17.73 13.93 -33.49
C VAL A 450 17.00 12.92 -34.39
N ALA A 451 15.97 13.41 -35.08
CA ALA A 451 15.20 12.60 -36.01
C ALA A 451 15.93 12.49 -37.36
N ASP A 452 16.14 11.26 -37.83
CA ASP A 452 16.53 10.98 -39.21
C ASP A 452 15.27 10.90 -40.07
N PRO A 453 15.16 11.67 -41.17
CA PRO A 453 13.94 11.68 -41.99
C PRO A 453 13.59 10.32 -42.59
N THR A 454 14.58 9.50 -42.94
CA THR A 454 14.36 8.16 -43.52
C THR A 454 13.86 7.20 -42.45
N CYS A 455 14.51 7.14 -41.30
CA CYS A 455 14.05 6.30 -40.18
C CYS A 455 12.65 6.74 -39.69
N HIS A 456 12.38 8.04 -39.60
CA HIS A 456 11.07 8.54 -39.19
C HIS A 456 9.94 8.17 -40.17
N THR A 457 10.23 8.10 -41.47
CA THR A 457 9.24 7.66 -42.45
C THR A 457 8.91 6.17 -42.31
N ILE A 458 9.90 5.35 -41.94
CA ILE A 458 9.75 3.89 -41.79
C ILE A 458 9.11 3.53 -40.44
N ASP A 459 9.53 4.20 -39.37
CA ASP A 459 9.12 3.94 -37.99
C ASP A 459 8.86 5.26 -37.25
N PRO A 460 7.72 5.92 -37.54
CA PRO A 460 7.39 7.23 -36.97
C PRO A 460 7.25 7.18 -35.44
N ASP A 461 6.77 6.04 -34.91
CA ASP A 461 6.55 5.82 -33.47
C ASP A 461 7.83 5.41 -32.72
N ASN A 462 8.97 5.32 -33.41
CA ASN A 462 10.25 4.88 -32.84
C ASN A 462 10.14 3.52 -32.12
N ARG A 463 9.35 2.58 -32.66
CA ARG A 463 9.15 1.22 -32.13
C ARG A 463 10.45 0.42 -32.11
N TRP A 464 11.37 0.70 -33.04
CA TRP A 464 12.67 0.04 -33.16
C TRP A 464 13.80 0.81 -32.48
N HIS A 465 13.48 1.82 -31.65
CA HIS A 465 14.43 2.58 -30.84
C HIS A 465 15.66 3.13 -31.61
N TRP A 466 15.45 3.62 -32.83
CA TRP A 466 16.51 4.17 -33.68
C TRP A 466 17.01 5.56 -33.23
N ARG A 467 16.33 6.18 -32.26
CA ARG A 467 16.74 7.38 -31.53
C ARG A 467 16.18 7.36 -30.11
N PHE A 468 16.63 8.29 -29.26
CA PHE A 468 15.94 8.53 -27.99
C PHE A 468 14.68 9.38 -28.18
N ALA A 469 13.53 8.89 -27.72
CA ALA A 469 12.26 9.61 -27.75
C ALA A 469 12.17 10.59 -26.55
N PRO A 470 12.02 11.91 -26.79
CA PRO A 470 11.77 12.85 -25.69
C PRO A 470 10.51 12.49 -24.92
N GLN A 471 10.60 12.48 -23.59
CA GLN A 471 9.48 12.20 -22.69
C GLN A 471 8.99 13.49 -22.02
N PRO A 472 7.68 13.65 -21.81
CA PRO A 472 7.18 14.71 -20.93
C PRO A 472 7.67 14.49 -19.50
N LEU A 473 7.84 15.57 -18.74
CA LEU A 473 8.10 15.47 -17.31
C LEU A 473 6.78 15.18 -16.59
N GLU A 474 6.81 14.16 -15.74
CA GLU A 474 5.72 13.88 -14.81
C GLU A 474 5.52 15.05 -13.82
N ALA A 475 4.29 15.18 -13.32
CA ALA A 475 3.90 16.24 -12.38
C ALA A 475 4.87 16.41 -11.21
N GLU A 476 5.28 15.30 -10.59
CA GLU A 476 6.18 15.28 -9.44
C GLU A 476 7.56 15.84 -9.80
N SER A 477 8.15 15.36 -10.91
CA SER A 477 9.45 15.83 -11.39
C SER A 477 9.40 17.30 -11.81
N LEU A 478 8.29 17.75 -12.40
CA LEU A 478 8.09 19.15 -12.77
C LEU A 478 8.04 20.06 -11.53
N ARG A 479 7.19 19.73 -10.54
CA ARG A 479 7.08 20.49 -9.28
C ARG A 479 8.40 20.50 -8.52
N ASP A 480 9.01 19.32 -8.34
CA ASP A 480 10.24 19.18 -7.58
C ASP A 480 11.40 19.92 -8.26
N SER A 481 11.50 19.87 -9.60
CA SER A 481 12.50 20.64 -10.34
C SER A 481 12.38 22.15 -10.11
N LEU A 482 11.16 22.69 -10.10
CA LEU A 482 10.91 24.12 -9.87
C LEU A 482 11.34 24.55 -8.46
N LEU A 483 10.97 23.75 -7.44
CA LEU A 483 11.36 24.01 -6.05
C LEU A 483 12.87 23.82 -5.83
N PHE A 484 13.47 22.82 -6.46
CA PHE A 484 14.90 22.53 -6.36
C PHE A 484 15.74 23.66 -6.94
N VAL A 485 15.43 24.12 -8.15
CA VAL A 485 16.15 25.24 -8.79
C VAL A 485 15.95 26.55 -8.01
N ALA A 486 14.80 26.74 -7.37
CA ALA A 486 14.53 27.88 -6.50
C ALA A 486 15.23 27.81 -5.13
N GLY A 487 15.93 26.69 -4.81
CA GLY A 487 16.56 26.47 -3.50
C GLY A 487 15.55 26.32 -2.36
N LYS A 488 14.31 25.93 -2.67
CA LYS A 488 13.20 25.79 -1.72
C LYS A 488 12.83 24.34 -1.41
N LEU A 489 13.37 23.38 -2.16
CA LEU A 489 13.06 21.97 -1.96
C LEU A 489 13.87 21.39 -0.78
N ASP A 490 13.17 20.87 0.22
CA ASP A 490 13.73 20.05 1.28
C ASP A 490 13.88 18.60 0.76
N LEU A 491 15.12 18.12 0.78
CA LEU A 491 15.50 16.78 0.35
C LEU A 491 15.55 15.79 1.52
N THR A 492 15.20 16.22 2.73
CA THR A 492 15.15 15.34 3.90
C THR A 492 13.99 14.36 3.71
N PRO A 493 14.24 13.04 3.76
CA PRO A 493 13.18 12.04 3.72
C PRO A 493 12.16 12.27 4.84
N LEU A 494 10.87 12.24 4.50
CA LEU A 494 9.80 12.52 5.46
C LEU A 494 9.32 11.25 6.17
N GLU A 495 9.43 11.22 7.49
CA GLU A 495 8.74 10.28 8.36
C GLU A 495 7.33 10.82 8.65
N GLY A 496 6.28 10.10 8.22
CA GLY A 496 4.89 10.52 8.36
C GLY A 496 4.23 11.02 7.08
N SER A 497 3.00 11.49 7.23
CA SER A 497 2.23 12.21 6.20
C SER A 497 1.35 13.25 6.87
N GLN A 498 0.97 14.29 6.11
CA GLN A 498 -0.06 15.23 6.55
C GLN A 498 -1.36 14.52 6.95
N VAL A 499 -1.71 13.43 6.27
CA VAL A 499 -2.86 12.59 6.63
C VAL A 499 -2.71 12.04 8.04
N ALA A 500 -1.54 11.49 8.37
CA ALA A 500 -1.26 10.95 9.70
C ALA A 500 -1.32 12.04 10.79
N GLU A 501 -0.82 13.24 10.51
CA GLU A 501 -0.87 14.36 11.46
C GLU A 501 -2.30 14.88 11.69
N ILE A 502 -3.11 14.99 10.63
CA ILE A 502 -4.53 15.32 10.75
C ILE A 502 -5.25 14.29 11.61
N SER A 503 -4.96 13.00 11.40
CA SER A 503 -5.56 11.91 12.21
C SER A 503 -5.15 11.96 13.69
N LYS A 504 -3.92 12.36 14.03
CA LYS A 504 -3.48 12.51 15.43
C LYS A 504 -4.16 13.68 16.14
N GLN A 505 -4.29 14.82 15.47
CA GLN A 505 -4.84 16.05 16.07
C GLN A 505 -6.36 16.00 16.28
N GLN A 506 -7.03 15.12 15.54
CA GLN A 506 -8.47 14.96 15.59
C GLN A 506 -8.78 13.47 15.76
N GLU A 507 -8.89 13.01 17.00
CA GLU A 507 -9.30 11.63 17.34
C GLU A 507 -10.65 11.27 16.66
N LYS A 508 -11.49 12.27 16.36
CA LYS A 508 -12.73 12.17 15.58
C LYS A 508 -12.58 12.29 14.04
N ALA A 509 -11.40 12.61 13.49
CA ALA A 509 -11.17 12.69 12.04
C ALA A 509 -11.02 11.32 11.38
N LEU A 510 -10.62 10.28 12.13
CA LEU A 510 -10.72 8.90 11.66
C LEU A 510 -12.17 8.49 11.29
N GLN A 511 -13.16 9.28 11.73
CA GLN A 511 -14.59 9.07 11.49
C GLN A 511 -15.17 10.00 10.41
N ARG A 512 -14.36 10.88 9.80
CA ARG A 512 -14.85 11.88 8.82
C ARG A 512 -14.45 11.47 7.41
N GLU A 513 -15.43 11.39 6.53
CA GLU A 513 -15.22 11.28 5.09
C GLU A 513 -14.56 12.55 4.55
N ILE A 514 -13.56 12.38 3.69
CA ILE A 514 -13.04 13.50 2.90
C ILE A 514 -14.02 13.77 1.75
N GLY A 515 -14.77 14.84 1.87
CA GLY A 515 -15.65 15.34 0.81
C GLY A 515 -14.87 16.09 -0.29
N ARG A 516 -15.47 16.18 -1.49
CA ARG A 516 -14.97 16.94 -2.67
C ARG A 516 -14.64 18.43 -2.40
N ARG A 517 -14.93 18.95 -1.21
CA ARG A 517 -14.76 20.36 -0.80
C ARG A 517 -13.90 20.54 0.45
N ASP A 518 -13.27 19.49 0.97
CA ASP A 518 -12.50 19.59 2.21
C ASP A 518 -11.19 20.35 2.00
N TYR A 519 -11.19 21.57 2.51
CA TYR A 519 -10.11 22.58 2.49
C TYR A 519 -8.79 22.08 3.09
N TYR A 520 -8.82 21.03 3.93
CA TYR A 520 -7.70 20.62 4.78
C TYR A 520 -6.44 20.18 4.03
N LEU A 521 -6.56 19.66 2.81
CA LEU A 521 -5.41 19.26 2.00
C LEU A 521 -4.97 20.37 1.03
N LYS A 522 -5.89 21.19 0.52
CA LYS A 522 -5.58 22.26 -0.45
C LYS A 522 -4.77 23.40 0.18
N ASP A 523 -5.10 23.81 1.40
CA ASP A 523 -4.35 24.86 2.10
C ASP A 523 -2.98 24.37 2.60
N ALA A 524 -2.84 23.06 2.83
CA ALA A 524 -1.63 22.47 3.39
C ALA A 524 -0.48 22.32 2.38
N ALA A 525 -0.69 22.48 1.06
CA ALA A 525 0.38 22.37 0.06
C ALA A 525 1.02 23.69 -0.37
N ALA A 526 0.41 24.84 -0.05
CA ALA A 526 0.94 26.15 -0.46
C ALA A 526 2.32 26.45 0.15
N ASP A 527 2.64 25.87 1.31
CA ASP A 527 3.89 26.08 2.05
C ASP A 527 4.79 24.83 2.15
N VAL A 528 4.51 23.77 1.39
CA VAL A 528 5.24 22.50 1.51
C VAL A 528 6.51 22.47 0.67
N ALA A 529 7.64 22.46 1.37
CA ALA A 529 8.97 22.43 0.77
C ALA A 529 9.49 21.03 0.39
N TYR A 530 8.86 19.93 0.79
CA TYR A 530 9.42 18.58 0.55
C TYR A 530 9.06 17.99 -0.83
N ARG A 531 9.76 16.90 -1.20
CA ARG A 531 9.56 16.11 -2.44
C ARG A 531 8.11 15.71 -2.66
N SER A 532 7.67 15.76 -3.91
CA SER A 532 6.28 15.51 -4.29
C SER A 532 5.78 14.10 -3.96
N VAL A 533 6.68 13.10 -3.87
CA VAL A 533 6.33 11.74 -3.42
C VAL A 533 5.76 11.71 -2.00
N TYR A 534 6.07 12.70 -1.17
CA TYR A 534 5.58 12.81 0.21
C TYR A 534 4.30 13.64 0.35
N LEU A 535 3.79 14.21 -0.74
CA LEU A 535 2.52 14.91 -0.71
C LEU A 535 1.37 13.93 -0.46
N PRO A 536 0.34 14.34 0.28
CA PRO A 536 -0.76 13.45 0.58
C PRO A 536 -1.55 13.07 -0.68
N VAL A 537 -1.85 11.77 -0.81
CA VAL A 537 -2.64 11.22 -1.93
C VAL A 537 -4.00 10.76 -1.41
N ALA A 538 -4.89 11.69 -1.09
CA ALA A 538 -6.28 11.35 -0.78
C ALA A 538 -7.05 11.12 -2.09
N ARG A 539 -7.60 9.92 -2.25
CA ARG A 539 -8.47 9.56 -3.38
C ARG A 539 -9.61 10.58 -3.46
N SER A 540 -9.96 11.07 -4.65
CA SER A 540 -10.94 12.16 -4.85
C SER A 540 -10.55 13.58 -4.36
N ALA A 541 -9.35 13.78 -3.81
CA ALA A 541 -8.84 15.08 -3.35
C ALA A 541 -7.34 15.26 -3.65
N VAL A 542 -6.90 14.80 -4.82
CA VAL A 542 -5.53 14.98 -5.32
C VAL A 542 -5.27 16.45 -5.68
N PHE A 543 -4.05 16.92 -5.50
CA PHE A 543 -3.66 18.29 -5.85
C PHE A 543 -3.92 18.64 -7.31
N ASP A 544 -4.51 19.80 -7.55
CA ASP A 544 -4.88 20.27 -8.90
C ASP A 544 -3.65 20.34 -9.85
N VAL A 545 -2.46 20.69 -9.33
CA VAL A 545 -1.22 20.69 -10.12
C VAL A 545 -0.82 19.28 -10.55
N MET A 546 -1.10 18.26 -9.75
CA MET A 546 -0.73 16.89 -10.06
C MET A 546 -1.67 16.30 -11.11
N THR A 547 -2.97 16.57 -11.00
CA THR A 547 -3.96 16.12 -11.98
C THR A 547 -3.80 16.80 -13.33
N LEU A 548 -3.25 18.03 -13.38
CA LEU A 548 -2.97 18.74 -14.63
C LEU A 548 -1.84 18.12 -15.46
N PHE A 549 -0.90 17.40 -14.82
CA PHE A 549 0.32 16.87 -15.44
C PHE A 549 0.41 15.34 -15.33
N ASP A 550 -0.72 14.67 -15.63
CA ASP A 550 -0.83 13.21 -15.79
C ASP A 550 -0.43 12.40 -14.54
N MET A 551 -0.86 12.83 -13.36
CA MET A 551 -0.88 11.92 -12.21
C MET A 551 -1.96 10.85 -12.44
N PRO A 552 -1.64 9.55 -12.32
CA PRO A 552 -2.60 8.48 -12.57
C PRO A 552 -3.69 8.45 -11.50
N ASP A 553 -4.83 7.86 -11.86
CA ASP A 553 -5.92 7.65 -10.92
C ASP A 553 -5.49 6.66 -9.82
N PRO A 554 -5.40 7.08 -8.53
CA PRO A 554 -4.98 6.21 -7.42
C PRO A 554 -6.00 5.11 -7.08
N ASN A 555 -7.12 5.03 -7.80
CA ASN A 555 -8.05 3.89 -7.73
C ASN A 555 -7.65 2.73 -8.65
N LEU A 556 -6.74 2.94 -9.60
CA LEU A 556 -6.40 1.96 -10.64
C LEU A 556 -4.93 1.56 -10.57
N VAL A 557 -4.63 0.32 -10.94
CA VAL A 557 -3.25 -0.11 -11.21
C VAL A 557 -2.79 0.57 -12.51
N SER A 558 -1.71 1.33 -12.45
CA SER A 558 -1.15 2.03 -13.62
C SER A 558 0.35 1.76 -13.74
N GLY A 559 0.73 0.91 -14.69
CA GLY A 559 2.13 0.69 -15.09
C GLY A 559 2.62 1.66 -16.17
N ALA A 560 1.70 2.34 -16.85
CA ALA A 560 1.97 3.44 -17.78
C ALA A 560 0.95 4.56 -17.56
N ARG A 561 1.44 5.81 -17.47
CA ARG A 561 0.61 7.02 -17.38
C ARG A 561 0.20 7.47 -18.81
N SER A 562 -0.97 8.09 -18.95
CA SER A 562 -1.53 8.43 -20.26
C SER A 562 -1.21 9.89 -20.60
N PRO A 563 -0.34 10.15 -21.60
CA PRO A 563 0.21 11.49 -21.85
C PRO A 563 -0.82 12.56 -22.18
#